data_AF-A0A2E2L513-F1
#
_entry.id   AF-A0A2E2L513-F1
#
_cell.length_a   1.000
_cell.length_b   1.000
_cell.length_c   1.000
_cell.angle_alpha   90.00
_cell.angle_beta   90.00
_cell.angle_gamma   90.00
#
_symmetry.space_group_name_H-M   'P 1'
#
loop_
_entity.id
_entity.type
_entity.pdbx_description
1 polymer ?
#
loop_
_entity_poly.entity_id
_entity_poly.type
_entity_poly.pdbx_seq_one_letter_code
_entity_poly.pdbx_strand_id
1 'polypeptide(L)'
;MCSDADDAPPLGPVRDLHVDQVGVVRARKPMPRSAAVLTAAVQPQFPAHVPRRDRDRLRDQMAGEAAERFLRDHLADGEYERLIDAMIDGQAPADTLTRVLEGIATWGTGRPTSPSSRCA
;
A
#
# COMPACT_ATOMS: atom_id res chain seq x y z
N MET A 1 -2.31 -2.05 -23.19
CA MET A 1 -2.16 -3.12 -22.18
C MET A 1 -0.69 -3.53 -22.21
N CYS A 2 0.10 -3.22 -21.19
CA CYS A 2 1.52 -3.60 -21.11
C CYS A 2 1.68 -4.72 -20.08
N SER A 3 1.77 -5.96 -20.58
CA SER A 3 1.81 -7.20 -19.78
C SER A 3 3.19 -7.50 -19.16
N ASP A 4 4.25 -6.77 -19.54
CA ASP A 4 5.62 -6.99 -19.03
C ASP A 4 5.84 -6.53 -17.57
N ALA A 5 4.83 -5.95 -16.93
CA ALA A 5 4.95 -5.44 -15.56
C ALA A 5 4.74 -6.50 -14.48
N ASP A 6 4.11 -7.65 -14.81
CA ASP A 6 3.79 -8.69 -13.83
C ASP A 6 4.98 -9.62 -13.51
N ASP A 7 5.98 -9.71 -14.39
CA ASP A 7 7.09 -10.69 -14.33
C ASP A 7 8.44 -10.10 -13.88
N ALA A 8 8.52 -8.79 -13.62
CA ALA A 8 9.76 -8.21 -13.12
C ALA A 8 9.93 -8.55 -11.63
N PRO A 9 11.01 -9.25 -11.21
CA PRO A 9 11.21 -9.53 -9.79
C PRO A 9 11.33 -8.21 -9.03
N PRO A 10 10.77 -8.10 -7.81
CA PRO A 10 10.86 -6.89 -7.03
C PRO A 10 12.33 -6.58 -6.69
N LEU A 11 12.95 -5.68 -7.48
CA LEU A 11 14.33 -5.26 -7.38
C LEU A 11 14.56 -4.40 -6.13
N GLY A 12 15.44 -4.87 -5.26
CA GLY A 12 15.92 -4.15 -4.07
C GLY A 12 15.98 -5.05 -2.84
N PRO A 13 16.94 -4.84 -1.92
CA PRO A 13 17.05 -5.66 -0.72
C PRO A 13 15.83 -5.45 0.20
N VAL A 14 15.33 -6.54 0.77
CA VAL A 14 14.38 -6.49 1.90
C VAL A 14 15.09 -5.88 3.11
N ARG A 15 14.44 -4.95 3.78
CA ARG A 15 14.93 -4.26 4.98
C ARG A 15 13.81 -4.15 6.00
N ASP A 16 14.21 -3.87 7.22
CA ASP A 16 13.27 -3.63 8.30
C ASP A 16 12.69 -2.22 8.17
N LEU A 17 11.36 -2.14 8.10
CA LEU A 17 10.57 -0.92 8.13
C LEU A 17 9.85 -0.86 9.47
N HIS A 18 10.04 0.23 10.20
CA HIS A 18 9.30 0.47 11.43
C HIS A 18 7.99 1.20 11.09
N VAL A 19 6.86 0.58 11.44
CA VAL A 19 5.52 1.14 11.23
C VAL A 19 4.87 1.38 12.58
N ASP A 20 4.41 2.61 12.81
CA ASP A 20 3.83 2.99 14.11
C ASP A 20 2.59 2.15 14.43
N GLN A 21 2.49 1.71 15.69
CA GLN A 21 1.43 0.83 16.23
C GLN A 21 1.34 -0.58 15.60
N VAL A 22 2.19 -0.90 14.61
CA VAL A 22 2.29 -2.22 13.96
C VAL A 22 3.60 -2.94 14.33
N GLY A 23 4.68 -2.19 14.47
CA GLY A 23 6.01 -2.70 14.79
C GLY A 23 6.90 -2.84 13.55
N VAL A 24 7.81 -3.81 13.57
CA VAL A 24 8.79 -4.02 12.49
C VAL A 24 8.20 -4.95 11.43
N VAL A 25 8.24 -4.48 10.18
CA VAL A 25 7.78 -5.19 9.00
C VAL A 25 8.94 -5.33 8.02
N ARG A 26 9.12 -6.52 7.44
CA ARG A 26 10.18 -6.75 6.46
C ARG A 26 9.65 -6.40 5.07
N ALA A 27 10.18 -5.33 4.50
CA ALA A 27 9.69 -4.78 3.24
C ALA A 27 10.83 -4.26 2.35
N ARG A 28 10.52 -3.99 1.08
CA ARG A 28 11.41 -3.36 0.10
C ARG A 28 10.96 -1.91 -0.12
N LYS A 29 11.91 -1.07 -0.52
CA LYS A 29 11.57 0.30 -0.92
C LYS A 29 10.63 0.29 -2.12
N PRO A 30 9.67 1.23 -2.18
CA PRO A 30 8.73 1.32 -3.28
C PRO A 30 9.47 1.56 -4.59
N MET A 31 9.11 0.81 -5.63
CA MET A 31 9.62 1.13 -6.96
C MET A 31 8.99 2.44 -7.45
N PRO A 32 9.74 3.25 -8.24
CA PRO A 32 9.20 4.49 -8.81
C PRO A 32 7.89 4.30 -9.59
N ARG A 33 7.73 3.14 -10.23
CA ARG A 33 6.54 2.79 -11.02
C ARG A 33 5.34 2.38 -10.17
N SER A 34 5.55 1.83 -8.98
CA SER A 34 4.49 1.31 -8.12
C SER A 34 3.63 2.42 -7.50
N ALA A 35 4.21 3.59 -7.23
CA ALA A 35 3.47 4.78 -6.79
C ALA A 35 2.50 5.31 -7.87
N ALA A 36 2.89 5.23 -9.15
CA ALA A 36 2.04 5.63 -10.27
C ALA A 36 0.83 4.67 -10.44
N VAL A 37 1.04 3.37 -10.24
CA VAL A 37 -0.03 2.35 -10.29
C VAL A 37 -1.03 2.56 -9.15
N LEU A 38 -0.56 2.78 -7.92
CA LEU A 38 -1.42 3.11 -6.77
C LEU A 38 -2.25 4.37 -7.03
N THR A 39 -1.61 5.43 -7.54
CA THR A 39 -2.29 6.70 -7.82
C THR A 39 -3.35 6.55 -8.92
N ALA A 40 -3.05 5.80 -9.97
CA ALA A 40 -4.00 5.51 -11.05
C ALA A 40 -5.20 4.68 -10.57
N ALA A 41 -5.00 3.80 -9.59
CA ALA A 41 -6.08 3.01 -8.97
C ALA A 41 -6.98 3.84 -8.05
N VAL A 42 -6.45 4.89 -7.41
CA VAL A 42 -7.23 5.84 -6.59
C VAL A 42 -8.01 6.85 -7.44
N GLN A 43 -7.48 7.22 -8.60
CA GLN A 43 -8.13 8.15 -9.55
C GLN A 43 -8.37 7.52 -10.93
N PRO A 44 -9.17 6.44 -11.02
CA PRO A 44 -9.46 5.79 -12.28
C PRO A 44 -10.35 6.69 -13.15
N GLN A 45 -9.97 6.81 -14.43
CA GLN A 45 -10.80 7.49 -15.42
C GLN A 45 -11.89 6.52 -15.90
N PHE A 46 -13.14 6.81 -15.54
CA PHE A 46 -14.27 6.02 -16.00
C PHE A 46 -14.83 6.58 -17.32
N PRO A 47 -15.18 5.71 -18.28
CA PRO A 47 -15.94 6.11 -19.46
C PRO A 47 -17.23 6.85 -19.10
N ALA A 48 -17.64 7.80 -19.93
CA ALA A 48 -18.83 8.63 -19.67
C ALA A 48 -20.12 7.83 -19.46
N HIS A 49 -20.21 6.62 -20.04
CA HIS A 49 -21.36 5.74 -19.95
C HIS A 49 -21.47 4.95 -18.63
N VAL A 50 -20.43 4.95 -17.78
CA VAL A 50 -20.50 4.28 -16.47
C VAL A 50 -21.37 5.11 -15.53
N PRO A 51 -22.46 4.57 -14.96
CA PRO A 51 -23.32 5.29 -14.02
C PRO A 51 -22.55 5.74 -12.78
N ARG A 52 -22.82 6.94 -12.26
CA ARG A 52 -22.11 7.49 -11.09
C ARG A 52 -22.08 6.55 -9.90
N ARG A 53 -23.19 5.88 -9.59
CA ARG A 53 -23.31 4.92 -8.49
C ARG A 53 -22.34 3.74 -8.60
N ASP A 54 -22.00 3.34 -9.82
CA ASP A 54 -21.12 2.20 -10.09
C ASP A 54 -19.65 2.64 -10.10
N ARG A 55 -19.38 3.94 -10.35
CA ARG A 55 -18.01 4.50 -10.33
C ARG A 55 -17.39 4.44 -8.95
N ASP A 56 -18.13 4.79 -7.90
CA ASP A 56 -17.60 4.78 -6.53
C ASP A 56 -17.22 3.36 -6.11
N ARG A 57 -18.12 2.39 -6.33
CA ARG A 57 -17.85 0.97 -6.05
C ARG A 57 -16.65 0.43 -6.83
N LEU A 58 -16.57 0.73 -8.13
CA LEU A 58 -15.47 0.28 -8.98
C LEU A 58 -14.14 0.92 -8.55
N ARG A 59 -14.15 2.20 -8.17
CA ARG A 59 -12.95 2.88 -7.66
C ARG A 59 -12.45 2.21 -6.40
N ASP A 60 -13.35 1.96 -5.45
CA ASP A 60 -12.99 1.38 -4.16
C ASP A 60 -12.44 -0.05 -4.35
N GLN A 61 -13.02 -0.82 -5.27
CA GLN A 61 -12.51 -2.14 -5.64
C GLN A 61 -11.11 -2.06 -6.27
N MET A 62 -10.92 -1.20 -7.29
CA MET A 62 -9.63 -1.04 -7.96
C MET A 62 -8.53 -0.56 -7.00
N ALA A 63 -8.88 0.36 -6.09
CA ALA A 63 -7.97 0.84 -5.05
C ALA A 63 -7.57 -0.29 -4.09
N GLY A 64 -8.53 -1.13 -3.68
CA GLY A 64 -8.27 -2.30 -2.84
C GLY A 64 -7.35 -3.33 -3.51
N GLU A 65 -7.64 -3.70 -4.76
CA GLU A 65 -6.82 -4.65 -5.54
C GLU A 65 -5.40 -4.12 -5.76
N ALA A 66 -5.26 -2.84 -6.11
CA ALA A 66 -3.95 -2.22 -6.29
C ALA A 66 -3.16 -2.11 -4.97
N ALA A 67 -3.84 -1.83 -3.86
CA ALA A 67 -3.23 -1.80 -2.52
C ALA A 67 -2.74 -3.18 -2.09
N GLU A 68 -3.55 -4.22 -2.28
CA GLU A 68 -3.15 -5.60 -1.99
C GLU A 68 -1.94 -6.01 -2.84
N ARG A 69 -2.00 -5.78 -4.16
CA ARG A 69 -0.89 -6.11 -5.05
C ARG A 69 0.39 -5.38 -4.65
N PHE A 70 0.29 -4.08 -4.34
CA PHE A 70 1.42 -3.29 -3.88
C PHE A 70 2.06 -3.88 -2.63
N LEU A 71 1.28 -4.27 -1.63
CA LEU A 71 1.79 -4.88 -0.41
C LEU A 71 2.48 -6.21 -0.70
N ARG A 72 1.86 -7.10 -1.49
CA ARG A 72 2.45 -8.40 -1.85
C ARG A 72 3.78 -8.26 -2.60
N ASP A 73 3.91 -7.27 -3.48
CA ASP A 73 5.13 -7.04 -4.25
C ASP A 73 6.29 -6.48 -3.40
N HIS A 74 5.98 -5.79 -2.30
CA HIS A 74 6.97 -5.07 -1.49
C HIS A 74 7.28 -5.73 -0.15
N LEU A 75 6.38 -6.55 0.38
CA LEU A 75 6.62 -7.31 1.61
C LEU A 75 7.54 -8.51 1.34
N ALA A 76 8.22 -8.98 2.38
CA ALA A 76 8.90 -10.27 2.31
C ALA A 76 7.88 -11.41 2.29
N ASP A 77 8.29 -12.57 1.78
CA ASP A 77 7.44 -13.76 1.73
C ASP A 77 6.91 -14.11 3.13
N GLY A 78 5.59 -14.31 3.25
CA GLY A 78 4.91 -14.63 4.51
C GLY A 78 4.63 -13.43 5.43
N GLU A 79 5.17 -12.25 5.16
CA GLU A 79 4.87 -11.05 5.98
C GLU A 79 3.44 -10.56 5.78
N TYR A 80 2.89 -10.71 4.59
CA TYR A 80 1.50 -10.32 4.33
C TYR A 80 0.54 -11.16 5.17
N GLU A 81 0.70 -12.49 5.13
CA GLU A 81 -0.10 -13.43 5.91
C GLU A 81 0.08 -13.20 7.41
N ARG A 82 1.33 -12.98 7.87
CA ARG A 82 1.62 -12.65 9.28
C ARG A 82 0.85 -11.41 9.76
N LEU A 83 0.75 -10.37 8.93
CA LEU A 83 0.03 -9.15 9.29
C LEU A 83 -1.49 -9.39 9.35
N ILE A 84 -2.04 -10.19 8.43
CA ILE A 84 -3.45 -10.59 8.47
C ILE A 84 -3.75 -11.39 9.73
N ASP A 85 -2.92 -12.37 10.07
CA ASP A 85 -3.09 -13.19 11.28
C ASP A 85 -3.03 -12.32 12.53
N ALA A 86 -2.09 -11.38 12.62
CA ALA A 86 -1.98 -10.44 13.73
C ALA A 86 -3.23 -9.54 13.87
N MET A 87 -3.88 -9.17 12.77
CA MET A 87 -5.13 -8.42 12.79
C MET A 87 -6.30 -9.28 13.27
N ILE A 88 -6.38 -10.54 12.83
CA ILE A 88 -7.41 -11.50 13.23
C ILE A 88 -7.31 -11.82 14.72
N ASP A 89 -6.10 -12.04 15.23
CA ASP A 89 -5.81 -12.33 16.64
C ASP A 89 -5.89 -11.10 17.55
N GLY A 90 -6.21 -9.92 16.98
CA GLY A 90 -6.31 -8.65 17.71
C GLY A 90 -4.97 -8.14 18.27
N GLN A 91 -3.85 -8.68 17.80
CA GLN A 91 -2.50 -8.24 18.17
C GLN A 91 -2.07 -6.98 17.42
N ALA A 92 -2.71 -6.70 16.28
CA ALA A 92 -2.47 -5.51 15.47
C ALA A 92 -3.80 -4.77 15.18
N PRO A 93 -3.76 -3.43 15.00
CA PRO A 93 -4.93 -2.63 14.64
C PRO A 93 -5.62 -3.06 13.33
N ALA A 94 -6.92 -2.79 13.18
CA ALA A 94 -7.67 -3.12 11.96
C ALA A 94 -7.19 -2.36 10.71
N ASP A 95 -6.49 -1.23 10.89
CA ASP A 95 -5.92 -0.40 9.82
C ASP A 95 -4.43 -0.73 9.55
N THR A 96 -3.92 -1.86 10.05
CA THR A 96 -2.51 -2.29 9.90
C THR A 96 -2.04 -2.28 8.45
N LEU A 97 -2.79 -2.88 7.52
CA LEU A 97 -2.41 -2.90 6.11
C LEU A 97 -2.29 -1.50 5.49
N THR A 98 -3.22 -0.60 5.86
CA THR A 98 -3.19 0.81 5.42
C THR A 98 -1.94 1.51 5.92
N ARG A 99 -1.60 1.33 7.21
CA ARG A 99 -0.39 1.92 7.81
C ARG A 99 0.90 1.40 7.17
N VAL A 100 0.95 0.10 6.90
CA VAL A 100 2.11 -0.50 6.22
C VAL A 100 2.21 0.00 4.79
N LEU A 101 1.09 0.11 4.07
CA LEU A 101 1.06 0.67 2.72
C LEU A 101 1.59 2.11 2.71
N GLU A 102 1.12 2.97 3.62
CA GLU A 102 1.61 4.34 3.76
C GLU A 102 3.10 4.39 4.13
N GLY A 103 3.53 3.53 5.07
CA GLY A 103 4.92 3.43 5.49
C GLY A 103 5.85 3.04 4.35
N ILE A 104 5.47 2.07 3.52
CA ILE A 104 6.23 1.67 2.34
C ILE A 104 6.18 2.77 1.28
N ALA A 105 5.01 3.33 0.97
CA ALA A 105 4.86 4.39 -0.04
C ALA A 105 5.68 5.65 0.28
N THR A 106 5.86 5.97 1.56
CA THR A 106 6.66 7.11 2.03
C THR A 106 8.12 6.76 2.32
N TRP A 107 8.52 5.50 2.14
CA TRP A 107 9.84 5.01 2.52
C TRP A 107 10.95 5.61 1.65
N GLY A 108 11.68 6.55 2.23
CA GLY A 108 12.76 7.27 1.55
C GLY A 108 12.32 8.52 0.79
N THR A 109 11.01 8.83 0.77
CA THR A 109 10.48 10.16 0.40
C THR A 109 10.23 11.04 1.63
N GLY A 110 10.37 10.48 2.82
CA GLY A 110 10.19 11.16 4.11
C GLY A 110 11.09 12.39 4.28
N ARG A 111 10.57 13.57 3.92
CA ARG A 111 10.52 14.64 4.92
C ARG A 111 9.64 14.10 6.06
N PRO A 112 10.11 14.09 7.31
CA PRO A 112 9.25 13.77 8.43
C PRO A 112 8.12 14.79 8.45
N THR A 113 6.91 14.39 8.09
CA THR A 113 5.72 15.14 8.50
C THR A 113 5.54 14.87 9.98
N SER A 114 6.31 15.58 10.82
CA SER A 114 5.96 15.71 12.23
C SER A 114 4.52 16.21 12.26
N PRO A 115 3.62 15.62 13.07
CA PRO A 115 2.36 16.26 13.34
C PRO A 115 2.70 17.66 13.86
N SER A 116 2.18 18.70 13.21
CA SER A 116 2.25 20.05 13.75
C SER A 116 1.55 19.98 15.10
N SER A 117 2.34 19.94 16.18
CA SER A 117 1.86 20.11 17.54
C SER A 117 1.01 21.38 17.54
N ARG A 118 -0.31 21.24 17.61
CA ARG A 118 -1.18 22.38 17.86
C ARG A 118 -0.74 22.98 19.20
N CYS A 119 -0.56 24.28 19.20
CA CYS A 119 -0.20 25.09 20.35
C CYS A 119 -1.05 24.77 21.59
N ALA A 120 -0.41 24.97 22.74
CA ALA A 120 -0.95 25.02 24.09
C ALA A 120 -2.27 25.80 24.23
#